data_AF-A0A7K1BSJ9-F1
#
_entry.id   AF-A0A7K1BSJ9-F1
#
_cell.length_a   1.000
_cell.length_b   1.000
_cell.length_c   1.000
_cell.angle_alpha   90.00
_cell.angle_beta   90.00
_cell.angle_gamma   90.00
#
_symmetry.space_group_name_H-M   'P 1'
#
loop_
_entity.id
_entity.type
_entity.pdbx_description
1 polymer ?
#
loop_
_entity_poly.entity_id
_entity_poly.type
_entity_poly.pdbx_seq_one_letter_code
_entity_poly.pdbx_strand_id
1 'polypeptide(L)'
;MQTLSALFFGISSGLASVLLHQSVAPVGLILGLTLSYFSIWYVGRYTGKRIYKFLAACAWVVIALRAGTFGVGRELLIQGDSLGAALMILGLITVALAALRRA
;
A
#
# COMPACT_ATOMS: atom_id res chain seq x y z
N MET A 1 3.41 20.62 -4.86
CA MET A 1 4.16 19.82 -3.87
C MET A 1 3.31 18.76 -3.17
N GLN A 2 2.15 19.08 -2.60
CA GLN A 2 1.32 18.13 -1.83
C GLN A 2 0.92 16.84 -2.60
N THR A 3 0.55 16.96 -3.88
CA THR A 3 0.25 15.82 -4.77
C THR A 3 1.44 14.87 -4.89
N LEU A 4 2.63 15.41 -5.11
CA LEU A 4 3.87 14.63 -5.26
C LEU A 4 4.21 13.91 -3.95
N SER A 5 4.09 14.60 -2.81
CA SER A 5 4.27 13.98 -1.49
C SER A 5 3.27 12.84 -1.25
N ALA A 6 1.99 13.04 -1.58
CA ALA A 6 0.97 12.01 -1.43
C ALA A 6 1.26 10.77 -2.28
N LEU A 7 1.63 10.96 -3.54
CA LEU A 7 2.06 9.87 -4.43
C LEU A 7 3.29 9.16 -3.88
N PHE A 8 4.30 9.91 -3.43
CA PHE A 8 5.51 9.36 -2.85
C PHE A 8 5.21 8.46 -1.63
N PHE A 9 4.38 8.92 -0.69
CA PHE A 9 3.98 8.13 0.48
C PHE A 9 3.17 6.88 0.11
N GLY A 10 2.27 7.00 -0.87
CA GLY A 10 1.50 5.85 -1.38
C GLY A 10 2.38 4.81 -2.08
N ILE A 11 3.26 5.24 -2.98
CA ILE A 11 4.18 4.36 -3.72
C ILE A 11 5.16 3.67 -2.78
N SER A 12 5.83 4.44 -1.91
CA SER A 12 6.84 3.89 -0.99
C SER A 12 6.23 2.88 -0.02
N SER A 13 5.06 3.17 0.55
CA SER A 13 4.36 2.22 1.42
C SER A 13 3.84 0.99 0.66
N GLY A 14 3.38 1.16 -0.59
CA GLY A 14 3.01 0.03 -1.47
C GLY A 14 4.19 -0.89 -1.74
N LEU A 15 5.33 -0.32 -2.15
CA LEU A 15 6.56 -1.06 -2.41
C LEU A 15 7.06 -1.76 -1.15
N ALA A 16 7.08 -1.06 -0.01
CA ALA A 16 7.45 -1.66 1.26
C ALA A 16 6.55 -2.85 1.61
N SER A 17 5.24 -2.73 1.43
CA SER A 17 4.31 -3.83 1.72
C SER A 17 4.52 -5.02 0.78
N VAL A 18 4.73 -4.78 -0.51
CA VAL A 18 5.03 -5.82 -1.51
C VAL A 18 6.34 -6.53 -1.18
N LEU A 19 7.39 -5.81 -0.81
CA LEU A 19 8.67 -6.44 -0.52
C LEU A 19 8.63 -7.20 0.82
N LEU A 20 8.01 -6.63 1.85
CA LEU A 20 8.01 -7.22 3.19
C LEU A 20 7.12 -8.46 3.33
N HIS A 21 5.98 -8.53 2.63
CA HIS A 21 4.96 -9.55 2.96
C HIS A 21 5.45 -11.00 2.83
N GLN A 22 6.35 -11.29 1.88
CA GLN A 22 6.95 -12.61 1.72
C GLN A 22 8.37 -12.71 2.29
N SER A 23 9.12 -11.61 2.42
CA SER A 23 10.49 -11.69 2.95
C SER A 23 10.56 -12.16 4.39
N VAL A 24 9.60 -11.78 5.23
CA VAL A 24 9.59 -12.15 6.66
C VAL A 24 8.17 -12.56 7.09
N ALA A 25 7.56 -13.51 6.37
CA ALA A 25 6.21 -13.95 6.69
C ALA A 25 6.12 -14.65 8.08
N PRO A 26 5.06 -14.42 8.88
CA PRO A 26 3.91 -13.55 8.64
C PRO A 26 4.12 -12.08 9.11
N VAL A 27 5.22 -11.80 9.81
CA VAL A 27 5.48 -10.49 10.44
C VAL A 27 5.56 -9.36 9.39
N GLY A 28 6.16 -9.63 8.24
CA GLY A 28 6.31 -8.68 7.14
C GLY A 28 4.97 -8.25 6.54
N LEU A 29 3.97 -9.12 6.51
CA LEU A 29 2.60 -8.77 6.10
C LEU A 29 2.00 -7.78 7.09
N ILE A 30 2.07 -8.08 8.38
CA ILE A 30 1.54 -7.22 9.46
C ILE A 30 2.20 -5.84 9.42
N LEU A 31 3.54 -5.81 9.30
CA LEU A 31 4.29 -4.57 9.17
C LEU A 31 3.92 -3.80 7.91
N GLY A 32 3.81 -4.47 6.76
CA GLY A 32 3.40 -3.86 5.50
C GLY A 32 2.03 -3.18 5.58
N LEU A 33 1.03 -3.87 6.15
CA LEU A 33 -0.30 -3.31 6.39
C LEU A 33 -0.26 -2.11 7.34
N THR A 34 0.46 -2.25 8.46
CA THR A 34 0.57 -1.20 9.47
C THR A 34 1.23 0.07 8.91
N LEU A 35 2.34 -0.08 8.18
CA LEU A 35 3.03 1.01 7.49
C LEU A 35 2.14 1.68 6.44
N SER A 36 1.39 0.89 5.66
CA SER A 36 0.46 1.41 4.65
C SER A 36 -0.65 2.25 5.28
N TYR A 37 -1.23 1.78 6.39
CA TYR A 37 -2.24 2.53 7.14
C TYR A 37 -1.68 3.87 7.64
N PHE A 38 -0.56 3.84 8.37
CA PHE A 38 0.02 5.04 8.98
C PHE A 38 0.52 6.03 7.92
N SER A 39 1.10 5.55 6.82
CA SER A 39 1.55 6.40 5.70
C SER A 39 0.39 7.20 5.11
N ILE A 40 -0.73 6.53 4.75
CA ILE A 40 -1.89 7.18 4.14
C ILE A 40 -2.63 8.08 5.16
N TRP A 41 -2.71 7.65 6.42
CA TRP A 41 -3.25 8.48 7.49
C TRP A 41 -2.42 9.76 7.69
N TYR A 42 -1.09 9.63 7.70
CA TYR A 42 -0.15 10.74 7.87
C TYR A 42 -0.26 11.76 6.74
N VAL A 43 -0.42 11.32 5.48
CA VAL A 43 -0.67 12.22 4.34
C VAL A 43 -1.86 13.15 4.60
N GLY A 44 -2.92 12.64 5.23
CA GLY A 44 -4.08 13.44 5.62
C GLY A 44 -3.74 14.54 6.62
N ARG A 45 -2.92 14.24 7.63
CA ARG A 45 -2.46 15.22 8.63
C ARG A 45 -1.49 16.23 8.05
N TYR A 46 -0.56 15.78 7.20
CA TYR A 46 0.44 16.63 6.57
C TYR A 46 -0.18 17.63 5.60
N THR A 47 -1.19 17.21 4.83
CA THR A 47 -1.80 18.05 3.79
C THR A 47 -3.08 18.77 4.22
N GLY A 48 -3.73 18.32 5.28
CA GLY A 48 -5.02 18.85 5.76
C GLY A 48 -6.21 18.57 4.84
N LYS A 49 -6.05 17.80 3.74
CA LYS A 49 -7.12 17.54 2.77
C LYS A 49 -7.28 16.04 2.52
N ARG A 50 -8.54 15.58 2.48
CA ARG A 50 -8.88 14.17 2.26
C ARG A 50 -8.50 13.67 0.85
N ILE A 51 -8.53 14.54 -0.16
CA ILE A 51 -8.24 14.17 -1.56
C ILE A 51 -6.84 13.56 -1.72
N TYR A 52 -5.85 14.03 -0.96
CA TYR A 52 -4.49 13.51 -1.04
C TYR A 52 -4.34 12.13 -0.40
N LYS A 53 -5.18 11.78 0.60
CA LYS A 53 -5.23 10.43 1.15
C LYS A 53 -5.73 9.43 0.11
N PHE A 54 -6.76 9.81 -0.65
CA PHE A 54 -7.26 9.00 -1.77
C PHE A 54 -6.19 8.84 -2.85
N LEU A 55 -5.47 9.91 -3.19
CA LEU A 55 -4.38 9.83 -4.16
C LEU A 55 -3.27 8.87 -3.72
N ALA A 56 -2.87 8.93 -2.44
CA ALA A 56 -1.89 8.00 -1.87
C ALA A 56 -2.40 6.55 -1.88
N ALA A 57 -3.66 6.32 -1.51
CA ALA A 57 -4.29 5.00 -1.60
C ALA A 57 -4.35 4.46 -3.03
N CYS A 58 -4.72 5.29 -4.02
CA CYS A 58 -4.71 4.91 -5.43
C CYS A 58 -3.30 4.51 -5.89
N ALA A 59 -2.28 5.29 -5.50
CA ALA A 59 -0.89 4.97 -5.82
C ALA A 59 -0.45 3.62 -5.21
N TRP A 60 -0.83 3.37 -3.96
CA TRP A 60 -0.60 2.07 -3.31
C TRP A 60 -1.25 0.92 -4.10
N VAL A 61 -2.51 1.07 -4.51
CA VAL A 61 -3.24 0.07 -5.29
C VAL A 61 -2.57 -0.20 -6.63
N VAL A 62 -2.10 0.83 -7.33
CA VAL A 62 -1.37 0.66 -8.60
C VAL A 62 -0.11 -0.17 -8.40
N ILE A 63 0.65 0.08 -7.33
CA ILE A 63 1.84 -0.72 -7.01
C ILE A 63 1.49 -2.17 -6.70
N ALA A 64 0.46 -2.39 -5.89
CA ALA A 64 0.00 -3.73 -5.54
C ALA A 64 -0.45 -4.51 -6.79
N LEU A 65 -1.28 -3.89 -7.64
CA LEU A 65 -1.73 -4.49 -8.90
C LEU A 65 -0.55 -4.80 -9.83
N ARG A 66 0.42 -3.89 -9.92
CA ARG A 66 1.62 -4.12 -10.72
C ARG A 66 2.43 -5.31 -10.20
N ALA A 67 2.56 -5.44 -8.88
CA ALA A 67 3.26 -6.54 -8.22
C ALA A 67 2.55 -7.90 -8.39
N GLY A 68 1.22 -7.90 -8.56
CA GLY A 68 0.42 -9.09 -8.88
C GLY A 68 0.36 -9.45 -10.36
N THR A 69 1.08 -8.75 -11.23
CA THR A 69 1.15 -9.05 -12.67
C THR A 69 2.56 -9.43 -13.09
N PHE A 70 2.69 -10.25 -14.14
CA PHE A 70 3.98 -10.74 -14.59
C PHE A 70 4.96 -9.61 -14.93
N GLY A 71 6.14 -9.67 -14.31
CA GLY A 71 7.30 -8.83 -14.61
C GLY A 71 8.05 -9.24 -15.87
N VAL A 72 9.14 -8.52 -16.15
CA VAL A 72 10.07 -8.85 -17.25
C VAL A 72 10.63 -10.27 -17.10
N GLY A 73 10.92 -10.69 -15.87
CA GLY A 73 11.36 -12.06 -15.55
C GLY A 73 10.26 -13.13 -15.54
N ARG A 74 9.00 -12.77 -15.86
CA ARG A 74 7.81 -13.64 -15.67
C ARG A 74 7.60 -14.10 -14.23
N GLU A 75 8.09 -13.32 -13.29
CA GLU A 75 7.88 -13.52 -11.86
C GLU A 75 6.71 -12.67 -11.37
N LEU A 76 6.04 -13.18 -10.33
CA LEU A 76 5.03 -12.47 -9.57
C LEU A 76 5.62 -12.11 -8.21
N LEU A 77 5.60 -10.83 -7.86
CA LEU A 77 6.02 -10.39 -6.53
C LEU A 77 4.94 -10.67 -5.50
N ILE A 78 3.67 -10.59 -5.90
CA ILE A 78 2.53 -11.05 -5.11
C ILE A 78 2.00 -12.31 -5.78
N GLN A 79 2.20 -13.44 -5.10
CA GLN A 79 1.84 -14.75 -5.60
C GLN A 79 0.37 -15.07 -5.32
N GLY A 80 -0.19 -16.07 -6.01
CA GLY A 80 -1.56 -16.56 -5.81
C GLY A 80 -1.72 -17.44 -4.56
N ASP A 81 -0.86 -17.27 -3.57
CA ASP A 81 -0.87 -18.02 -2.31
C ASP A 81 -1.69 -17.29 -1.23
N SER A 82 -1.82 -17.90 -0.05
CA SER A 82 -2.60 -17.33 1.05
C SER A 82 -2.06 -15.98 1.53
N LEU A 83 -0.73 -15.79 1.54
CA LEU A 83 -0.09 -14.55 1.95
C LEU A 83 -0.27 -13.42 0.94
N GLY A 84 -0.12 -13.70 -0.36
CA GLY A 84 -0.36 -12.74 -1.42
C GLY A 84 -1.83 -12.33 -1.50
N ALA A 85 -2.75 -13.29 -1.38
CA ALA A 85 -4.18 -13.02 -1.28
C ALA A 85 -4.52 -12.18 -0.05
N ALA A 86 -3.91 -12.48 1.11
CA ALA A 86 -4.09 -11.70 2.33
C ALA A 86 -3.59 -10.26 2.16
N LEU A 87 -2.41 -10.05 1.56
CA LEU A 87 -1.92 -8.71 1.26
C LEU A 87 -2.87 -7.94 0.35
N MET A 88 -3.41 -8.58 -0.69
CA MET A 88 -4.35 -7.95 -1.63
C MET A 88 -5.63 -7.50 -0.91
N ILE A 89 -6.29 -8.42 -0.21
CA ILE A 89 -7.59 -8.15 0.41
C ILE A 89 -7.43 -7.23 1.62
N LEU A 90 -6.58 -7.62 2.58
CA LEU A 90 -6.39 -6.84 3.80
C LEU A 90 -5.71 -5.50 3.51
N GLY A 91 -4.79 -5.46 2.55
CA GLY A 91 -4.14 -4.24 2.10
C GLY A 91 -5.14 -3.25 1.51
N LEU A 92 -6.01 -3.71 0.61
CA LEU A 92 -7.06 -2.86 0.03
C LEU A 92 -7.99 -2.30 1.11
N ILE A 93 -8.41 -3.15 2.07
CA ILE A 93 -9.23 -2.72 3.21
C ILE A 93 -8.47 -1.68 4.05
N THR A 94 -7.19 -1.93 4.32
CA THR A 94 -6.35 -1.09 5.16
C THR A 94 -6.17 0.31 4.56
N VAL A 95 -5.84 0.39 3.28
CA VAL A 95 -5.66 1.68 2.58
C VAL A 95 -6.99 2.41 2.40
N ALA A 96 -8.09 1.68 2.17
CA ALA A 96 -9.43 2.26 2.11
C ALA A 96 -9.85 2.84 3.47
N LEU A 97 -9.66 2.11 4.57
CA LEU A 97 -9.92 2.60 5.93
C LEU A 97 -9.07 3.82 6.24
N ALA A 98 -7.77 3.78 5.94
CA ALA A 98 -6.87 4.90 6.13
C ALA A 98 -7.34 6.14 5.35
N ALA A 99 -7.70 6.00 4.08
CA ALA A 99 -8.19 7.09 3.23
C ALA A 99 -9.55 7.65 3.69
N LEU A 100 -10.46 6.76 4.10
CA LEU A 100 -11.82 7.12 4.51
C LEU A 100 -11.87 7.77 5.89
N ARG A 101 -10.94 7.42 6.80
CA ARG A 101 -10.89 7.98 8.14
C ARG A 101 -10.85 9.50 8.09
N ARG A 102 -11.83 10.15 8.74
CA ARG A 102 -11.78 11.61 8.96
C ARG A 102 -10.67 11.89 9.96
N ALA A 103 -9.81 12.85 9.62
CA ALA A 103 -8.72 13.30 10.48
C ALA A 103 -9.29 14.11 11.65
#